data_AF-A0A414DGQ2-F1
#
_entry.id   AF-A0A414DGQ2-F1
#
_cell.length_a   1.000
_cell.length_b   1.000
_cell.length_c   1.000
_cell.angle_alpha   90.00
_cell.angle_beta   90.00
_cell.angle_gamma   90.00
#
_symmetry.space_group_name_H-M   'P 1'
#
loop_
_entity.id
_entity.type
_entity.pdbx_description
1 polymer ?
#
loop_
_entity_poly.entity_id
_entity_poly.type
_entity_poly.pdbx_seq_one_letter_code
_entity_poly.pdbx_strand_id
1 'polypeptide(L)' 'MDLQLRAKEYLKRYGIKKKYLASLVGIYPSQLSQWLSGDYDLNTNQIKIIEDFCNGKSQYTELN' A
#
# COMPACT_ATOMS: atom_id res chain seq x y z
N MET A 1 -1.45 4.97 14.59
CA MET A 1 -0.64 3.82 14.16
C MET A 1 -0.01 4.20 12.83
N ASP A 2 1.29 4.03 12.70
CA ASP A 2 2.08 4.38 11.52
C ASP A 2 1.54 3.67 10.24
N LEU A 3 1.35 4.41 9.15
CA LEU A 3 0.71 3.90 7.93
C LEU A 3 1.56 2.79 7.28
N GLN A 4 2.88 2.91 7.37
CA GLN A 4 3.83 1.93 6.88
C GLN A 4 3.67 0.62 7.66
N LEU A 5 3.53 0.68 8.99
CA LEU A 5 3.27 -0.50 9.81
C LEU A 5 1.96 -1.19 9.40
N ARG A 6 0.87 -0.43 9.25
CA ARG A 6 -0.44 -0.95 8.79
C ARG A 6 -0.32 -1.63 7.43
N ALA A 7 0.38 -1.01 6.48
CA ALA A 7 0.60 -1.58 5.16
C ALA A 7 1.42 -2.89 5.23
N LYS A 8 2.48 -2.97 6.04
CA LYS A 8 3.27 -4.19 6.25
C LYS A 8 2.39 -5.33 6.78
N GLU A 9 1.60 -5.05 7.80
CA GLU A 9 0.71 -6.03 8.42
C GLU A 9 -0.38 -6.50 7.46
N TYR A 10 -0.99 -5.59 6.71
CA TYR A 10 -2.01 -5.92 5.72
C TYR A 10 -1.46 -6.84 4.62
N LEU A 11 -0.29 -6.51 4.07
CA LEU A 11 0.39 -7.35 3.08
C LEU A 11 0.66 -8.75 3.62
N LYS A 12 1.16 -8.85 4.86
CA LYS A 12 1.47 -10.13 5.52
C LYS A 12 0.20 -10.94 5.80
N ARG A 13 -0.84 -10.29 6.34
CA ARG A 13 -2.11 -10.92 6.73
C ARG A 13 -2.83 -11.55 5.55
N TYR A 14 -2.81 -10.89 4.39
CA TYR A 14 -3.52 -11.35 3.19
C TYR A 14 -2.61 -12.01 2.14
N GLY A 15 -1.32 -12.21 2.44
CA GLY A 15 -0.37 -12.82 1.50
C GLY A 15 -0.16 -12.00 0.21
N ILE A 16 -0.38 -10.68 0.27
CA ILE A 16 -0.30 -9.80 -0.90
C ILE A 16 1.17 -9.49 -1.20
N LYS A 17 1.56 -9.65 -2.46
CA LYS A 17 2.93 -9.38 -2.90
C LYS A 17 3.19 -7.87 -2.92
N LYS A 18 4.31 -7.40 -2.36
CA LYS A 18 4.73 -5.99 -2.43
C LYS A 18 4.64 -5.38 -3.83
N LYS A 19 5.03 -6.15 -4.87
CA LYS A 19 4.96 -5.68 -6.26
C LYS A 19 3.55 -5.25 -6.71
N TYR A 20 2.51 -5.88 -6.16
CA TYR A 20 1.13 -5.51 -6.45
C TYR A 20 0.81 -4.13 -5.87
N LEU A 21 1.14 -3.92 -4.59
CA LEU A 21 0.92 -2.63 -3.94
C LEU A 21 1.74 -1.52 -4.62
N ALA A 22 2.99 -1.80 -5.01
CA ALA A 22 3.82 -0.83 -5.73
C ALA A 22 3.17 -0.43 -7.06
N SER A 23 2.64 -1.40 -7.82
CA SER A 23 1.92 -1.14 -9.05
C SER A 23 0.62 -0.37 -8.83
N LEU A 24 -0.12 -0.66 -7.75
CA LEU A 24 -1.37 0.04 -7.41
C LEU A 24 -1.12 1.52 -7.10
N VAL A 25 -0.01 1.81 -6.41
CA VAL A 25 0.40 3.16 -6.01
C VAL A 25 1.05 3.91 -7.17
N GLY A 26 1.53 3.19 -8.19
CA GLY A 26 2.23 3.78 -9.34
C GLY A 26 3.70 4.11 -9.07
N ILE A 27 4.40 3.25 -8.30
CA ILE A 27 5.82 3.41 -7.95
C ILE A 27 6.60 2.12 -8.20
N TYR A 28 7.93 2.22 -8.23
CA TYR A 28 8.79 1.05 -8.32
C TYR A 28 8.77 0.24 -7.00
N PRO A 29 8.92 -1.10 -7.05
CA PRO A 29 8.98 -1.93 -5.84
C PRO A 29 10.10 -1.55 -4.86
N SER A 30 11.20 -0.99 -5.37
CA SER A 30 12.29 -0.43 -4.57
C SER A 30 11.84 0.79 -3.76
N GLN A 31 11.14 1.74 -4.39
CA GLN A 31 10.56 2.91 -3.73
C GLN A 31 9.54 2.52 -2.66
N LEU A 32 8.69 1.51 -2.94
CA LEU A 32 7.79 0.98 -1.91
C LEU A 32 8.58 0.40 -0.72
N SER A 33 9.69 -0.29 -0.98
CA SER A 33 10.52 -0.85 0.09
C SER A 33 11.21 0.22 0.93
N GLN A 34 11.66 1.31 0.31
CA GLN A 34 12.21 2.47 1.01
C GLN A 34 11.12 3.19 1.83
N TRP A 35 9.92 3.39 1.25
CA TRP A 35 8.80 4.00 1.97
C TRP A 35 8.41 3.18 3.20
N LEU A 36 8.31 1.85 3.05
CA LEU A 36 8.05 0.95 4.17
C LEU A 36 9.15 1.00 5.25
N SER A 37 10.36 1.42 4.91
CA SER A 37 11.49 1.55 5.85
C SER A 37 11.61 2.95 6.44
N GLY A 38 10.86 3.94 5.92
CA GLY A 38 10.93 5.35 6.33
C GLY A 38 11.94 6.18 5.53
N ASP A 39 12.56 5.62 4.50
CA ASP A 39 13.64 6.24 3.71
C ASP A 39 13.16 6.90 2.40
N TYR A 40 11.85 7.00 2.22
CA TYR A 40 11.24 7.59 1.02
C TYR A 40 9.86 8.14 1.36
N ASP A 41 9.55 9.33 0.84
CA ASP A 41 8.25 9.97 1.02
C ASP A 41 7.38 9.80 -0.21
N LEU A 42 6.14 9.37 0.02
CA LEU A 42 5.10 9.33 -1.01
C LEU A 42 4.36 10.67 -1.05
N ASN A 43 3.86 11.04 -2.23
CA ASN A 43 2.99 12.20 -2.35
C ASN A 43 1.57 11.90 -1.80
N THR A 44 0.77 12.95 -1.61
CA THR A 44 -0.57 12.85 -1.01
C THR A 44 -1.49 11.86 -1.73
N ASN A 45 -1.45 11.79 -3.07
CA ASN A 45 -2.28 10.86 -3.83
C ASN A 45 -1.86 9.41 -3.60
N GLN A 46 -0.56 9.14 -3.56
CA GLN A 46 0.00 7.83 -3.28
C GLN A 46 -0.31 7.37 -1.86
N ILE A 47 -0.21 8.27 -0.87
CA ILE A 47 -0.61 8.00 0.52
C ILE A 47 -2.07 7.59 0.59
N LYS A 48 -2.97 8.33 -0.08
CA LYS A 48 -4.40 8.00 -0.12
C LYS A 48 -4.69 6.61 -0.70
N ILE A 49 -3.98 6.21 -1.76
CA ILE A 49 -4.10 4.86 -2.33
C ILE A 49 -3.71 3.79 -1.31
N ILE A 50 -2.62 3.99 -0.55
CA ILE A 50 -2.20 3.07 0.51
C ILE A 50 -3.25 3.01 1.63
N GLU A 51 -3.82 4.15 2.03
CA GLU A 51 -4.87 4.20 3.04
C GLU A 51 -6.11 3.44 2.60
N ASP A 52 -6.59 3.67 1.38
CA ASP A 52 -7.74 2.97 0.81
C ASP A 52 -7.47 1.46 0.71
N PHE A 53 -6.28 1.07 0.27
CA PHE A 53 -5.82 -0.33 0.25
C PHE A 53 -5.88 -0.97 1.65
N CYS A 54 -5.36 -0.29 2.68
CA CYS A 54 -5.35 -0.80 4.05
C CYS A 54 -6.74 -0.81 4.71
N ASN A 55 -7.66 0.03 4.23
CA ASN A 55 -9.04 0.10 4.71
C ASN A 55 -9.95 -0.91 4.00
N GLY A 56 -9.42 -1.73 3.08
CA GLY A 56 -10.21 -2.67 2.29
C GLY A 56 -11.09 -1.98 1.23
N LYS A 57 -10.92 -0.68 1.00
CA LYS A 57 -11.57 0.07 -0.07
C LYS A 57 -10.84 -0.17 -1.39
N SER A 58 -10.70 -1.43 -1.78
CA SER A 58 -10.44 -1.74 -3.18
C SER A 58 -11.73 -1.39 -3.93
N GLN A 59 -11.65 -0.67 -5.06
CA GLN A 59 -12.78 -0.36 -5.94
C GLN A 59 -13.43 -1.60 -6.60
N TYR A 60 -13.34 -2.77 -5.95
CA TYR A 60 -13.80 -4.08 -6.42
C TYR A 60 -14.59 -4.83 -5.34
N THR A 61 -15.42 -4.13 -4.57
CA THR A 61 -16.49 -4.76 -3.79
C THR A 61 -17.80 -4.05 -4.08
N GLU A 62 -18.51 -4.55 -5.09
CA GLU A 62 -19.98 -4.71 -5.18
C GLU A 62 -20.39 -4.95 -6.64
N LEU A 63 -20.15 -6.17 -7.11
CA LEU A 63 -20.94 -6.80 -8.17
C LEU A 63 -21.19 -8.25 -7.73
N ASN A 64 -22.13 -8.41 -6.81
CA ASN A 64 -22.88 -9.65 -6.58
C ASN A 64 -24.36 -9.27 -6.58
#